data_AF-A0A919ZZF2-F1
#
_entry.id   AF-A0A919ZZF2-F1
#
_cell.length_a   1.000
_cell.length_b   1.000
_cell.length_c   1.000
_cell.angle_alpha   90.00
_cell.angle_beta   90.00
_cell.angle_gamma   90.00
#
_symmetry.space_group_name_H-M   'P 1'
#
loop_
_entity.id
_entity.type
_entity.pdbx_description
1 polymer ?
#
loop_
_entity_poly.entity_id
_entity_poly.type
_entity_poly.pdbx_seq_one_letter_code
_entity_poly.pdbx_strand_id
1 'polypeptide(L)'
;MTSKFINFLYYFYLNYIQKLLTLSSKPYISGDSFKIISDHIFNKSENMKISDIKENDLLFVKTEYLQLFFEEYLPYIKNYFILLTHNSSLTINENHLKMLGDKEFKWFASNLNVSILEDKRIEVLPFGIKNRNNLVDGNLNTFSFEVPDHDNKKDKIYSSINILKNKDRVNVLKISKECKVVDSKNYANHKRYIKDLSSYKYNICPPGKGLDTSRFWESLIVKTIPVVKKSDFIENLNRFNIPMLILENWEELYDISENDLSSLYETYYTQLKENDFVKLEFWQDLINQSKLKMN
;
A
#
# COMPACT_ATOMS: atom_id res chain seq x y z
N MET A 1 7.76 -20.47 31.11
CA MET A 1 6.70 -21.35 30.56
C MET A 1 5.71 -20.63 29.65
N THR A 2 5.56 -19.30 29.74
CA THR A 2 4.59 -18.50 28.99
C THR A 2 4.84 -18.38 27.47
N SER A 3 6.09 -18.40 26.99
CA SER A 3 6.34 -18.19 25.55
C SER A 3 5.96 -19.37 24.66
N LYS A 4 6.10 -20.63 25.11
CA LYS A 4 5.73 -21.80 24.30
C LYS A 4 4.22 -21.87 24.05
N PHE A 5 3.41 -21.58 25.08
CA PHE A 5 1.96 -21.57 24.95
C PHE A 5 1.47 -20.41 24.07
N ILE A 6 2.02 -19.21 24.23
CA ILE A 6 1.71 -18.06 23.36
C ILE A 6 2.11 -18.35 21.91
N ASN A 7 3.28 -18.92 21.67
CA ASN A 7 3.73 -19.32 20.33
C ASN A 7 2.82 -20.39 19.72
N PHE A 8 2.36 -21.36 20.53
CA PHE A 8 1.40 -22.36 20.10
C PHE A 8 0.05 -21.74 19.73
N LEU A 9 -0.50 -20.85 20.55
CA LEU A 9 -1.74 -20.12 20.25
C LEU A 9 -1.59 -19.27 18.99
N TYR A 10 -0.46 -18.58 18.82
CA TYR A 10 -0.19 -17.78 17.63
C TYR A 10 -0.07 -18.65 16.37
N TYR A 11 0.64 -19.78 16.46
CA TYR A 11 0.73 -20.77 15.40
C TYR A 11 -0.67 -21.31 15.04
N PHE A 12 -1.47 -21.67 16.05
CA PHE A 12 -2.84 -22.15 15.85
C PHE A 12 -3.71 -21.09 15.17
N TYR A 13 -3.63 -19.84 15.62
CA TYR A 13 -4.31 -18.72 15.00
C TYR A 13 -3.93 -18.57 13.53
N LEU A 14 -2.64 -18.52 13.20
CA LEU A 14 -2.16 -18.34 11.83
C LEU A 14 -2.63 -19.46 10.88
N ASN A 15 -2.64 -20.71 11.35
CA ASN A 15 -2.94 -21.85 10.50
C ASN A 15 -4.45 -22.12 10.34
N TYR A 16 -5.24 -21.86 11.39
CA TYR A 16 -6.63 -22.31 11.45
C TYR A 16 -7.65 -21.17 11.55
N ILE A 17 -7.35 -20.10 12.28
CA ILE A 17 -8.34 -19.04 12.58
C ILE A 17 -8.22 -17.87 11.61
N GLN A 18 -6.99 -17.46 11.26
CA GLN A 18 -6.72 -16.24 10.51
C GLN A 18 -7.48 -16.19 9.18
N LYS A 19 -7.62 -17.33 8.50
CA LYS A 19 -8.31 -17.43 7.21
C LYS A 19 -9.83 -17.22 7.32
N LEU A 20 -10.40 -17.42 8.51
CA LEU A 20 -11.83 -17.31 8.78
C LEU A 20 -12.25 -15.92 9.27
N LEU A 21 -11.29 -15.06 9.61
CA LEU A 21 -11.54 -13.71 10.07
C LEU A 21 -11.09 -12.72 9.00
N THR A 22 -11.97 -11.79 8.63
CA THR A 22 -11.57 -10.60 7.87
C THR A 22 -11.87 -9.39 8.75
N LEU A 23 -10.81 -8.69 9.19
CA LEU A 23 -10.94 -7.54 10.07
C LEU A 23 -10.52 -6.26 9.36
N SER A 24 -11.35 -5.23 9.46
CA SER A 24 -11.04 -3.91 8.91
C SER A 24 -9.94 -3.23 9.73
N SER A 25 -9.08 -2.51 9.02
CA SER A 25 -8.04 -1.63 9.56
C SER A 25 -8.49 -0.17 9.70
N LYS A 26 -9.81 0.10 9.61
CA LYS A 26 -10.40 1.44 9.75
C LYS A 26 -9.81 2.18 10.98
N PRO A 27 -9.48 3.48 10.84
CA PRO A 27 -9.77 4.32 9.67
C PRO A 27 -8.76 4.13 8.52
N TYR A 28 -7.68 3.37 8.71
CA TYR A 28 -6.62 3.24 7.72
C TYR A 28 -6.97 2.26 6.60
N ILE A 29 -6.35 2.50 5.44
CA ILE A 29 -6.38 1.58 4.30
C ILE A 29 -5.60 0.29 4.59
N SER A 30 -6.19 -0.82 4.18
CA SER A 30 -5.52 -2.12 4.04
C SER A 30 -6.35 -2.97 3.08
N GLY A 31 -5.77 -4.06 2.58
CA GLY A 31 -6.50 -4.93 1.67
C GLY A 31 -7.75 -5.56 2.27
N ASP A 32 -7.70 -5.95 3.54
CA ASP A 32 -8.90 -6.47 4.23
C ASP A 32 -9.97 -5.38 4.44
N SER A 33 -9.59 -4.11 4.56
CA SER A 33 -10.56 -3.00 4.57
C SER A 33 -11.27 -2.87 3.22
N PHE A 34 -10.54 -2.93 2.10
CA PHE A 34 -11.13 -2.92 0.75
C PHE A 34 -11.98 -4.17 0.48
N LYS A 35 -11.55 -5.34 0.97
CA LYS A 35 -12.31 -6.59 0.88
C LYS A 35 -13.65 -6.50 1.60
N ILE A 36 -13.69 -5.90 2.79
CA ILE A 36 -14.92 -5.79 3.61
C ILE A 36 -15.98 -4.87 2.97
N ILE A 37 -15.55 -3.83 2.25
CA ILE A 37 -16.48 -2.89 1.61
C ILE A 37 -16.97 -3.35 0.24
N SER A 38 -16.47 -4.49 -0.25
CA SER A 38 -16.83 -5.03 -1.55
C SER A 38 -18.12 -5.86 -1.43
N ASP A 39 -18.97 -5.76 -2.45
CA ASP A 39 -20.23 -6.49 -2.53
C ASP A 39 -20.00 -7.98 -2.81
N HIS A 40 -18.96 -8.28 -3.59
CA HIS A 40 -18.56 -9.64 -3.96
C HIS A 40 -17.09 -9.88 -3.69
N ILE A 41 -16.75 -11.11 -3.34
CA ILE A 41 -15.37 -11.54 -3.11
C ILE A 41 -15.12 -12.80 -3.92
N PHE A 42 -14.14 -12.75 -4.81
CA PHE A 42 -13.69 -13.92 -5.54
C PHE A 42 -12.65 -14.71 -4.74
N ASN A 43 -13.00 -15.93 -4.35
CA ASN A 43 -12.11 -16.89 -3.72
C ASN A 43 -12.09 -18.17 -4.57
N LYS A 44 -10.90 -18.74 -4.84
CA LYS A 44 -10.74 -19.97 -5.65
C LYS A 44 -11.62 -21.15 -5.19
N SER A 45 -12.00 -21.18 -3.91
CA SER A 45 -12.77 -22.25 -3.27
C SER A 45 -14.27 -22.01 -3.21
N GLU A 46 -14.75 -20.81 -3.54
CA GLU A 46 -16.17 -20.45 -3.45
C GLU A 46 -16.73 -20.23 -4.86
N ASN A 47 -17.82 -20.92 -5.18
CA ASN A 47 -18.54 -20.73 -6.42
C ASN A 47 -19.30 -19.42 -6.38
N MET A 48 -18.61 -18.29 -6.60
CA MET A 48 -19.26 -17.02 -6.84
C MET A 48 -20.13 -17.16 -8.09
N LYS A 49 -21.44 -16.91 -7.94
CA LYS A 49 -22.35 -16.91 -9.07
C LYS A 49 -22.17 -15.59 -9.83
N ILE A 50 -21.61 -15.68 -11.02
CA ILE A 50 -21.40 -14.53 -11.92
C ILE A 50 -22.71 -13.77 -12.19
N SER A 51 -23.86 -14.48 -12.18
CA SER A 51 -25.20 -13.90 -12.33
C SER A 51 -25.59 -12.89 -11.26
N ASP A 52 -24.92 -12.92 -10.11
CA ASP A 52 -25.31 -12.13 -8.95
C ASP A 52 -24.64 -10.75 -8.93
N ILE A 53 -23.65 -10.52 -9.81
CA ILE A 53 -22.97 -9.23 -9.96
C ILE A 53 -23.90 -8.26 -10.68
N LYS A 54 -24.34 -7.22 -9.98
CA LYS A 54 -25.19 -6.14 -10.47
C LYS A 54 -24.37 -4.97 -10.98
N GLU A 55 -25.04 -4.03 -11.63
CA GLU A 55 -24.41 -2.79 -12.07
C GLU A 55 -23.84 -2.02 -10.88
N ASN A 56 -22.62 -1.51 -11.02
CA ASN A 56 -21.87 -0.76 -10.01
C ASN A 56 -21.40 -1.54 -8.78
N ASP A 57 -21.59 -2.87 -8.76
CA ASP A 57 -21.09 -3.69 -7.67
C ASP A 57 -19.56 -3.66 -7.59
N LEU A 58 -19.05 -3.71 -6.36
CA LEU A 58 -17.64 -3.81 -6.03
C LEU A 58 -17.24 -5.28 -5.92
N LEU A 59 -16.35 -5.72 -6.80
CA LEU A 59 -15.84 -7.08 -6.82
C LEU A 59 -14.38 -7.10 -6.35
N PHE A 60 -14.11 -7.76 -5.24
CA PHE A 60 -12.74 -7.96 -4.74
C PHE A 60 -12.15 -9.27 -5.26
N VAL A 61 -10.95 -9.20 -5.83
CA VAL A 61 -10.17 -10.37 -6.25
C VAL A 61 -8.78 -10.30 -5.59
N LYS A 62 -8.36 -11.35 -4.89
CA LYS A 62 -6.95 -11.45 -4.49
C LYS A 62 -6.09 -11.55 -5.75
N THR A 63 -5.06 -10.72 -5.91
CA THR A 63 -4.30 -10.64 -7.17
C THR A 63 -3.67 -11.96 -7.61
N GLU A 64 -3.40 -12.90 -6.70
CA GLU A 64 -2.94 -14.26 -7.03
C GLU A 64 -3.94 -15.07 -7.88
N TYR A 65 -5.22 -14.70 -7.86
CA TYR A 65 -6.28 -15.33 -8.64
C TYR A 65 -6.70 -14.51 -9.86
N LEU A 66 -5.96 -13.45 -10.18
CA LEU A 66 -6.32 -12.52 -11.24
C LEU A 66 -6.38 -13.20 -12.61
N GLN A 67 -5.38 -14.01 -12.93
CA GLN A 67 -5.33 -14.73 -14.20
C GLN A 67 -6.54 -15.66 -14.37
N LEU A 68 -6.82 -16.48 -13.35
CA LEU A 68 -7.99 -17.36 -13.31
C LEU A 68 -9.30 -16.56 -13.49
N PHE A 69 -9.43 -15.45 -12.77
CA PHE A 69 -10.60 -14.60 -12.85
C PHE A 69 -10.80 -14.00 -14.25
N PHE A 70 -9.73 -13.50 -14.88
CA PHE A 70 -9.79 -12.93 -16.23
C PHE A 70 -10.09 -13.97 -17.31
N GLU A 71 -9.59 -15.20 -17.17
CA GLU A 71 -9.81 -16.26 -18.16
C GLU A 71 -11.19 -16.93 -18.00
N GLU A 72 -11.61 -17.21 -16.76
CA GLU A 72 -12.77 -18.07 -16.52
C GLU A 72 -14.04 -17.32 -16.08
N TYR A 73 -13.93 -16.07 -15.59
CA TYR A 73 -15.07 -15.36 -14.98
C TYR A 73 -15.40 -14.03 -15.67
N LEU A 74 -14.39 -13.19 -15.90
CA LEU A 74 -14.54 -11.87 -16.53
C LEU A 74 -15.35 -11.89 -17.84
N PRO A 75 -15.17 -12.87 -18.77
CA PRO A 75 -15.91 -12.89 -20.02
C PRO A 75 -17.43 -12.98 -19.81
N TYR A 76 -17.88 -13.61 -18.72
CA TYR A 76 -19.29 -13.92 -18.48
C TYR A 76 -20.05 -12.86 -17.66
N ILE A 77 -19.36 -11.91 -17.01
CA ILE A 77 -20.01 -10.85 -16.21
C ILE A 77 -20.70 -9.84 -17.13
N LYS A 78 -22.02 -9.76 -17.17
CA LYS A 78 -22.69 -8.89 -18.17
C LYS A 78 -22.75 -7.41 -17.77
N ASN A 79 -22.85 -7.14 -16.48
CA ASN A 79 -23.06 -5.79 -15.96
C ASN A 79 -21.73 -5.05 -15.81
N TYR A 80 -21.78 -3.71 -15.86
CA TYR A 80 -20.65 -2.88 -15.46
C TYR A 80 -20.38 -3.05 -13.95
N PHE A 81 -19.12 -3.20 -13.57
CA PHE A 81 -18.73 -3.38 -12.18
C PHE A 81 -17.40 -2.69 -11.90
N ILE A 82 -17.01 -2.62 -10.63
CA ILE A 82 -15.73 -2.08 -10.20
C ILE A 82 -14.89 -3.21 -9.59
N LEU A 83 -13.81 -3.58 -10.25
CA LEU A 83 -12.86 -4.58 -9.80
C LEU A 83 -11.82 -3.97 -8.84
N LEU A 84 -11.65 -4.58 -7.67
CA LEU A 84 -10.55 -4.28 -6.75
C LEU A 84 -9.60 -5.48 -6.69
N THR A 85 -8.34 -5.32 -7.11
CA THR A 85 -7.32 -6.37 -6.95
C THR A 85 -6.28 -6.00 -5.90
N HIS A 86 -6.16 -6.83 -4.87
CA HIS A 86 -5.31 -6.54 -3.71
C HIS A 86 -4.79 -7.82 -3.02
N ASN A 87 -4.20 -7.66 -1.83
CA ASN A 87 -3.81 -8.72 -0.89
C ASN A 87 -2.74 -9.66 -1.44
N SER A 88 -1.94 -9.15 -2.37
CA SER A 88 -0.79 -9.82 -2.95
C SER A 88 0.30 -8.79 -3.23
N SER A 89 1.54 -9.25 -3.26
CA SER A 89 2.68 -8.44 -3.70
C SER A 89 2.97 -8.57 -5.20
N LEU A 90 2.13 -9.28 -5.95
CA LEU A 90 2.27 -9.42 -7.40
C LEU A 90 2.05 -8.08 -8.09
N THR A 91 2.93 -7.77 -9.03
CA THR A 91 2.88 -6.56 -9.84
C THR A 91 1.95 -6.73 -11.03
N ILE A 92 1.10 -5.75 -11.27
CA ILE A 92 0.29 -5.64 -12.50
C ILE A 92 1.12 -4.93 -13.57
N ASN A 93 1.11 -5.49 -14.77
CA ASN A 93 1.89 -5.04 -15.92
C ASN A 93 1.03 -5.09 -17.20
N GLU A 94 1.57 -4.62 -18.32
CA GLU A 94 0.88 -4.54 -19.62
C GLU A 94 0.25 -5.86 -20.08
N ASN A 95 0.84 -7.01 -19.74
CA ASN A 95 0.30 -8.30 -20.15
C ASN A 95 -1.07 -8.59 -19.51
N HIS A 96 -1.31 -8.08 -18.30
CA HIS A 96 -2.63 -8.19 -17.67
C HIS A 96 -3.67 -7.28 -18.36
N LEU A 97 -3.25 -6.11 -18.86
CA LEU A 97 -4.15 -5.20 -19.60
C LEU A 97 -4.62 -5.84 -20.91
N LYS A 98 -3.76 -6.59 -21.58
CA LYS A 98 -4.13 -7.34 -22.81
C LYS A 98 -5.25 -8.36 -22.57
N MET A 99 -5.39 -8.87 -21.35
CA MET A 99 -6.44 -9.83 -20.98
C MET A 99 -7.82 -9.18 -20.77
N LEU A 100 -7.88 -7.85 -20.66
CA LEU A 100 -9.14 -7.13 -20.41
C LEU A 100 -10.07 -7.17 -21.63
N GLY A 101 -9.52 -7.33 -22.84
CA GLY A 101 -10.26 -7.25 -24.10
C GLY A 101 -11.07 -5.96 -24.21
N ASP A 102 -12.28 -6.07 -24.78
CA ASP A 102 -13.23 -4.95 -24.91
C ASP A 102 -14.17 -4.80 -23.69
N LYS A 103 -13.85 -5.47 -22.57
CA LYS A 103 -14.72 -5.45 -21.40
C LYS A 103 -14.78 -4.05 -20.78
N GLU A 104 -15.99 -3.55 -20.57
CA GLU A 104 -16.23 -2.28 -19.91
C GLU A 104 -16.44 -2.47 -18.41
N PHE A 105 -15.45 -2.04 -17.62
CA PHE A 105 -15.47 -2.03 -16.16
C PHE A 105 -14.38 -1.07 -15.66
N LYS A 106 -14.43 -0.67 -14.38
CA LYS A 106 -13.30 0.03 -13.74
C LYS A 106 -12.48 -0.95 -12.91
N TRP A 107 -11.16 -0.82 -12.94
CA TRP A 107 -10.24 -1.69 -12.21
C TRP A 107 -9.26 -0.88 -11.36
N PHE A 108 -9.41 -0.99 -10.04
CA PHE A 108 -8.44 -0.49 -9.07
C PHE A 108 -7.47 -1.60 -8.67
N ALA A 109 -6.17 -1.38 -8.92
CA ALA A 109 -5.14 -2.41 -8.76
C ALA A 109 -4.00 -2.00 -7.83
N SER A 110 -3.70 -2.83 -6.84
CA SER A 110 -2.47 -2.70 -6.07
C SER A 110 -1.24 -3.11 -6.89
N ASN A 111 -0.09 -2.47 -6.64
CA ASN A 111 1.16 -2.71 -7.38
C ASN A 111 1.01 -2.55 -8.91
N LEU A 112 0.25 -1.53 -9.34
CA LEU A 112 0.04 -1.20 -10.75
C LEU A 112 1.29 -0.54 -11.35
N ASN A 113 2.05 -1.31 -12.14
CA ASN A 113 3.27 -0.88 -12.82
C ASN A 113 3.06 -0.70 -14.32
N VAL A 114 2.01 0.05 -14.64
CA VAL A 114 1.68 0.50 -15.99
C VAL A 114 1.12 1.90 -15.84
N SER A 115 1.43 2.80 -16.76
CA SER A 115 0.83 4.13 -16.72
C SER A 115 -0.67 4.03 -16.93
N ILE A 116 -1.46 4.63 -16.04
CA ILE A 116 -2.92 4.73 -16.21
C ILE A 116 -3.33 5.47 -17.51
N LEU A 117 -2.40 6.21 -18.14
CA LEU A 117 -2.66 6.88 -19.41
C LEU A 117 -2.81 5.88 -20.57
N GLU A 118 -2.33 4.64 -20.41
CA GLU A 118 -2.46 3.57 -21.39
C GLU A 118 -3.87 2.99 -21.45
N ASP A 119 -4.60 2.98 -20.34
CA ASP A 119 -5.96 2.45 -20.28
C ASP A 119 -6.80 3.15 -19.19
N LYS A 120 -7.86 3.85 -19.60
CA LYS A 120 -8.72 4.60 -18.67
C LYS A 120 -9.50 3.71 -17.69
N ARG A 121 -9.57 2.40 -17.96
CA ARG A 121 -10.21 1.42 -17.07
C ARG A 121 -9.39 1.16 -15.82
N ILE A 122 -8.07 1.34 -15.85
CA ILE A 122 -7.22 1.08 -14.69
C ILE A 122 -7.08 2.32 -13.80
N GLU A 123 -6.85 2.09 -12.51
CA GLU A 123 -6.45 3.09 -11.53
C GLU A 123 -5.65 2.39 -10.42
N VAL A 124 -4.73 3.11 -9.77
CA VAL A 124 -3.96 2.52 -8.67
C VAL A 124 -4.82 2.36 -7.42
N LEU A 125 -4.67 1.22 -6.73
CA LEU A 125 -5.23 0.99 -5.40
C LEU A 125 -4.07 0.88 -4.40
N PRO A 126 -4.05 1.69 -3.32
CA PRO A 126 -2.93 1.68 -2.39
C PRO A 126 -2.92 0.40 -1.55
N PHE A 127 -1.73 -0.14 -1.30
CA PHE A 127 -1.55 -1.33 -0.48
C PHE A 127 -1.92 -1.10 0.99
N GLY A 128 -1.68 0.12 1.47
CA GLY A 128 -1.97 0.52 2.83
C GLY A 128 -1.09 -0.15 3.87
N ILE A 129 -1.58 -0.17 5.11
CA ILE A 129 -0.91 -0.88 6.21
C ILE A 129 -1.17 -2.38 6.11
N LYS A 130 -0.41 -3.17 6.87
CA LYS A 130 -0.68 -4.62 6.93
C LYS A 130 -2.07 -4.88 7.47
N ASN A 131 -2.76 -5.86 6.88
CA ASN A 131 -4.07 -6.29 7.34
C ASN A 131 -4.06 -6.60 8.83
N ARG A 132 -5.13 -6.19 9.53
CA ARG A 132 -5.26 -6.33 10.98
C ARG A 132 -5.17 -7.77 11.50
N ASN A 133 -5.54 -8.74 10.66
CA ASN A 133 -5.36 -10.16 10.95
C ASN A 133 -3.88 -10.58 11.05
N ASN A 134 -2.93 -9.76 10.61
CA ASN A 134 -1.53 -9.89 10.98
C ASN A 134 -1.35 -9.31 12.39
N LEU A 135 -1.51 -10.15 13.42
CA LEU A 135 -1.52 -9.71 14.82
C LEU A 135 -0.24 -9.01 15.29
N VAL A 136 0.87 -9.13 14.54
CA VAL A 136 2.15 -8.50 14.88
C VAL A 136 2.24 -7.10 14.28
N ASP A 137 2.14 -6.99 12.96
CA ASP A 137 2.41 -5.75 12.22
C ASP A 137 1.13 -5.01 11.78
N GLY A 138 -0.03 -5.65 11.89
CA GLY A 138 -1.36 -5.06 11.61
C GLY A 138 -2.06 -4.52 12.86
N ASN A 139 -1.38 -4.49 14.01
CA ASN A 139 -1.95 -3.99 15.24
C ASN A 139 -2.08 -2.46 15.21
N LEU A 140 -3.31 -1.96 15.09
CA LEU A 140 -3.59 -0.52 14.98
C LEU A 140 -3.13 0.30 16.20
N ASN A 141 -3.01 -0.33 17.37
CA ASN A 141 -2.55 0.35 18.60
C ASN A 141 -1.10 0.84 18.49
N THR A 142 -0.33 0.39 17.50
CA THR A 142 1.02 0.92 17.26
C THR A 142 1.00 2.36 16.75
N PHE A 143 -0.11 2.84 16.21
CA PHE A 143 -0.33 4.22 15.78
C PHE A 143 -1.02 5.08 16.85
N SER A 144 -1.37 4.53 18.01
CA SER A 144 -2.06 5.24 19.09
C SER A 144 -1.08 6.01 19.97
N PHE A 145 -0.56 7.13 19.45
CA PHE A 145 0.27 8.07 20.19
C PHE A 145 0.24 9.45 19.51
N GLU A 146 0.67 10.48 20.22
CA GLU A 146 0.81 11.81 19.67
C GLU A 146 2.03 11.86 18.73
N VAL A 147 1.77 12.05 17.44
CA VAL A 147 2.82 12.21 16.43
C VAL A 147 3.55 13.52 16.69
N PRO A 148 4.90 13.53 16.78
CA PRO A 148 5.67 14.75 16.99
C PRO A 148 5.32 15.83 15.96
N ASP A 149 5.25 17.08 16.42
CA ASP A 149 5.05 18.22 15.53
C ASP A 149 6.22 18.38 14.55
N HIS A 150 5.99 19.07 13.43
CA HIS A 150 6.98 19.19 12.35
C HIS A 150 8.34 19.74 12.80
N ASP A 151 8.34 20.76 13.67
CA ASP A 151 9.55 21.37 14.26
C ASP A 151 10.35 20.41 15.16
N ASN A 152 9.70 19.36 15.68
CA ASN A 152 10.30 18.39 16.59
C ASN A 152 10.80 17.13 15.88
N LYS A 153 10.67 17.06 14.55
CA LYS A 153 11.19 15.97 13.72
C LYS A 153 12.60 16.31 13.25
N LYS A 154 13.45 15.27 13.15
CA LYS A 154 14.81 15.41 12.63
C LYS A 154 14.79 15.68 11.12
N ASP A 155 15.60 16.62 10.68
CA ASP A 155 15.94 16.93 9.28
C ASP A 155 16.81 15.83 8.63
N LYS A 156 16.39 14.59 8.81
CA LYS A 156 17.11 13.39 8.38
C LYS A 156 16.16 12.37 7.79
N ILE A 157 16.75 11.42 7.09
CA ILE A 157 16.07 10.29 6.49
C ILE A 157 16.27 9.05 7.36
N TYR A 158 15.17 8.45 7.80
CA TYR A 158 15.21 7.16 8.47
C TYR A 158 15.36 6.02 7.46
N SER A 159 16.18 5.01 7.76
CA SER A 159 16.30 3.82 6.92
C SER A 159 16.29 2.55 7.76
N SER A 160 15.27 1.69 7.54
CA SER A 160 15.14 0.40 8.22
C SER A 160 14.91 -0.74 7.22
N ILE A 161 15.83 -0.88 6.28
CA ILE A 161 15.68 -1.79 5.14
C ILE A 161 15.98 -3.23 5.55
N ASN A 162 15.03 -4.13 5.27
CA ASN A 162 15.25 -5.57 5.29
C ASN A 162 15.57 -6.06 3.86
N ILE A 163 16.80 -6.55 3.66
CA ILE A 163 17.35 -7.00 2.37
C ILE A 163 16.85 -8.37 1.92
N LEU A 164 16.28 -9.18 2.81
CA LEU A 164 15.88 -10.56 2.49
C LEU A 164 14.71 -10.63 1.51
N LYS A 165 13.98 -9.53 1.34
CA LYS A 165 12.74 -9.49 0.54
C LYS A 165 12.95 -9.12 -0.92
N ASN A 166 14.06 -8.45 -1.25
CA ASN A 166 14.37 -7.96 -2.59
C ASN A 166 15.88 -7.69 -2.66
N LYS A 167 16.57 -8.29 -3.62
CA LYS A 167 18.03 -8.17 -3.76
C LYS A 167 18.47 -6.74 -4.09
N ASP A 168 17.64 -5.96 -4.76
CA ASP A 168 17.94 -4.57 -5.15
C ASP A 168 18.08 -3.67 -3.91
N ARG A 169 17.47 -4.07 -2.79
CA ARG A 169 17.61 -3.37 -1.50
C ARG A 169 19.01 -3.43 -0.92
N VAL A 170 19.88 -4.33 -1.39
CA VAL A 170 21.28 -4.36 -0.95
C VAL A 170 21.99 -3.07 -1.35
N ASN A 171 21.79 -2.60 -2.58
CA ASN A 171 22.38 -1.34 -3.03
C ASN A 171 21.82 -0.15 -2.24
N VAL A 172 20.50 -0.11 -2.06
CA VAL A 172 19.84 0.96 -1.29
C VAL A 172 20.36 1.01 0.15
N LEU A 173 20.52 -0.14 0.81
CA LEU A 173 21.07 -0.20 2.16
C LEU A 173 22.53 0.23 2.21
N LYS A 174 23.33 -0.08 1.18
CA LYS A 174 24.72 0.38 1.07
C LYS A 174 24.77 1.90 1.01
N ILE A 175 24.07 2.51 0.05
CA ILE A 175 23.96 3.97 -0.10
C ILE A 175 23.46 4.61 1.20
N SER A 176 22.39 4.06 1.79
CA SER A 176 21.83 4.52 3.07
C SER A 176 22.82 4.55 4.24
N LYS A 177 23.88 3.74 4.20
CA LYS A 177 24.91 3.72 5.24
C LYS A 177 26.06 4.69 4.97
N GLU A 178 26.24 5.10 3.72
CA GLU A 178 27.29 6.01 3.29
C GLU A 178 26.83 7.48 3.36
N CYS A 179 25.53 7.74 3.17
CA CYS A 179 24.95 9.08 3.24
C CYS A 179 24.84 9.60 4.69
N LYS A 180 25.38 10.80 4.95
CA LYS A 180 25.38 11.43 6.30
C LYS A 180 23.98 11.81 6.81
N VAL A 181 23.08 12.16 5.88
CA VAL A 181 21.70 12.56 6.19
C VAL A 181 20.78 11.36 6.49
N VAL A 182 21.28 10.13 6.33
CA VAL A 182 20.51 8.91 6.52
C VAL A 182 20.92 8.21 7.81
N ASP A 183 19.94 8.01 8.72
CA ASP A 183 20.11 7.21 9.92
C ASP A 183 19.63 5.77 9.66
N SER A 184 20.57 4.89 9.32
CA SER A 184 20.28 3.46 9.10
C SER A 184 20.17 2.68 10.42
N LYS A 185 19.00 2.12 10.72
CA LYS A 185 18.70 1.43 12.00
C LYS A 185 17.91 0.14 11.81
N ASN A 186 18.25 -0.84 12.64
CA ASN A 186 17.40 -2.02 12.86
C ASN A 186 16.37 -1.74 13.95
N TYR A 187 15.25 -2.45 13.92
CA TYR A 187 14.19 -2.34 14.93
C TYR A 187 13.81 -3.73 15.46
N ALA A 188 13.46 -3.78 16.75
CA ALA A 188 13.10 -5.02 17.41
C ALA A 188 11.64 -5.45 17.15
N ASN A 189 10.73 -4.49 17.04
CA ASN A 189 9.31 -4.72 16.81
C ASN A 189 8.65 -3.52 16.11
N HIS A 190 7.45 -3.74 15.59
CA HIS A 190 6.70 -2.73 14.82
C HIS A 190 6.43 -1.45 15.61
N LYS A 191 6.01 -1.54 16.88
CA LYS A 191 5.75 -0.37 17.74
C LYS A 191 6.99 0.52 17.88
N ARG A 192 8.17 -0.08 18.11
CA ARG A 192 9.43 0.65 18.20
C ARG A 192 9.78 1.31 16.87
N TYR A 193 9.60 0.58 15.77
CA TYR A 193 9.81 1.09 14.43
C TYR A 193 8.93 2.29 14.11
N ILE A 194 7.61 2.24 14.38
CA ILE A 194 6.69 3.37 14.16
C ILE A 194 7.09 4.57 15.04
N LYS A 195 7.50 4.33 16.30
CA LYS A 195 7.97 5.40 17.18
C LYS A 195 9.25 6.05 16.65
N ASP A 196 10.24 5.27 16.24
CA ASP A 196 11.47 5.79 15.66
C ASP A 196 11.18 6.54 14.36
N LEU A 197 10.39 5.96 13.45
CA LEU A 197 9.92 6.54 12.20
C LEU A 197 9.29 7.92 12.42
N SER A 198 8.40 8.06 13.40
CA SER A 198 7.69 9.31 13.71
C SER A 198 8.61 10.48 14.10
N SER A 199 9.85 10.20 14.50
CA SER A 199 10.82 11.24 14.89
C SER A 199 11.63 11.82 13.73
N TYR A 200 11.42 11.33 12.50
CA TYR A 200 12.12 11.79 11.29
C TYR A 200 11.17 12.48 10.33
N LYS A 201 11.69 13.45 9.58
CA LYS A 201 10.97 14.09 8.48
C LYS A 201 10.83 13.16 7.27
N TYR A 202 11.80 12.26 7.02
CA TYR A 202 11.81 11.39 5.84
C TYR A 202 12.07 9.91 6.16
N ASN A 203 11.67 9.01 5.27
CA ASN A 203 11.92 7.57 5.39
C ASN A 203 12.17 6.88 4.04
N ILE A 204 13.21 6.04 3.96
CA ILE A 204 13.56 5.30 2.75
C ILE A 204 12.59 4.13 2.50
N CYS A 205 11.87 4.21 1.38
CA CYS A 205 10.76 3.32 1.01
C CYS A 205 11.01 2.54 -0.29
N PRO A 206 12.09 1.74 -0.41
CA PRO A 206 12.36 0.98 -1.62
C PRO A 206 11.34 -0.14 -1.79
N PRO A 207 11.02 -0.52 -3.04
CA PRO A 207 10.18 -1.69 -3.35
C PRO A 207 10.58 -2.93 -2.56
N GLY A 208 9.58 -3.68 -2.08
CA GLY A 208 9.75 -4.92 -1.35
C GLY A 208 9.56 -6.13 -2.26
N LYS A 209 8.71 -7.06 -1.82
CA LYS A 209 8.21 -8.13 -2.70
C LYS A 209 7.33 -7.56 -3.82
N GLY A 210 6.62 -6.47 -3.53
CA GLY A 210 5.87 -5.66 -4.49
C GLY A 210 6.37 -4.22 -4.45
N LEU A 211 5.88 -3.41 -5.37
CA LEU A 211 6.23 -2.00 -5.51
C LEU A 211 5.67 -1.15 -4.37
N ASP A 212 4.41 -1.40 -4.02
CA ASP A 212 3.74 -0.75 -2.91
C ASP A 212 4.10 -1.44 -1.59
N THR A 213 4.44 -0.66 -0.56
CA THR A 213 4.87 -1.20 0.73
C THR A 213 4.13 -0.55 1.88
N SER A 214 3.87 -1.34 2.93
CA SER A 214 3.30 -0.81 4.19
C SER A 214 4.11 0.36 4.75
N ARG A 215 5.43 0.37 4.51
CA ARG A 215 6.32 1.42 4.99
C ARG A 215 5.98 2.78 4.41
N PHE A 216 5.58 2.84 3.14
CA PHE A 216 5.16 4.08 2.50
C PHE A 216 3.99 4.69 3.28
N TRP A 217 2.93 3.91 3.47
CA TRP A 217 1.71 4.34 4.16
C TRP A 217 1.91 4.58 5.66
N GLU A 218 2.69 3.74 6.34
CA GLU A 218 3.08 3.93 7.74
C GLU A 218 3.82 5.26 7.96
N SER A 219 4.64 5.68 6.99
CA SER A 219 5.35 6.96 7.05
C SER A 219 4.36 8.13 7.01
N LEU A 220 3.43 8.10 6.05
CA LEU A 220 2.40 9.13 5.93
C LEU A 220 1.52 9.24 7.19
N ILE A 221 1.15 8.10 7.80
CA ILE A 221 0.36 8.08 9.04
C ILE A 221 1.05 8.86 10.16
N VAL A 222 2.38 8.75 10.27
CA VAL A 222 3.16 9.47 11.30
C VAL A 222 3.79 10.76 10.78
N LYS A 223 3.26 11.31 9.68
CA LYS A 223 3.70 12.57 9.06
C LYS A 223 5.20 12.55 8.71
N THR A 224 5.68 11.44 8.19
CA THR A 224 7.05 11.26 7.68
C THR A 224 6.96 11.03 6.18
N ILE A 225 7.73 11.77 5.39
CA ILE A 225 7.64 11.77 3.94
C ILE A 225 8.38 10.54 3.37
N PRO A 226 7.72 9.68 2.59
CA PRO A 226 8.37 8.58 1.90
C PRO A 226 9.41 9.09 0.90
N VAL A 227 10.59 8.50 0.90
CA VAL A 227 11.61 8.66 -0.14
C VAL A 227 11.58 7.43 -1.03
N VAL A 228 11.27 7.63 -2.30
CA VAL A 228 10.99 6.58 -3.28
C VAL A 228 11.81 6.78 -4.55
N LYS A 229 12.05 5.70 -5.28
CA LYS A 229 12.61 5.78 -6.63
C LYS A 229 11.47 5.86 -7.65
N LYS A 230 11.60 6.73 -8.65
CA LYS A 230 10.64 6.90 -9.75
C LYS A 230 10.34 5.57 -10.46
N SER A 231 9.08 5.37 -10.78
CA SER A 231 8.52 4.24 -11.53
C SER A 231 7.08 4.57 -11.92
N ASP A 232 6.48 3.81 -12.85
CA ASP A 232 5.08 4.00 -13.24
C ASP A 232 4.14 3.90 -12.03
N PHE A 233 4.42 2.98 -11.11
CA PHE A 233 3.67 2.86 -9.86
C PHE A 233 3.71 4.15 -9.03
N ILE A 234 4.90 4.76 -8.89
CA ILE A 234 5.05 6.02 -8.13
C ILE A 234 4.37 7.17 -8.85
N GLU A 235 4.50 7.26 -10.17
CA GLU A 235 3.81 8.29 -10.96
C GLU A 235 2.28 8.18 -10.86
N ASN A 236 1.75 6.95 -10.87
CA ASN A 236 0.33 6.70 -10.67
C ASN A 236 -0.16 7.22 -9.32
N LEU A 237 0.62 7.08 -8.24
CA LEU A 237 0.30 7.63 -6.92
C LEU A 237 0.48 9.16 -6.87
N ASN A 238 1.52 9.69 -7.51
CA ASN A 238 1.86 11.11 -7.50
C ASN A 238 0.74 11.98 -8.10
N ARG A 239 -0.07 11.44 -9.02
CA ARG A 239 -1.27 12.10 -9.57
C ARG A 239 -2.29 12.56 -8.54
N PHE A 240 -2.30 11.95 -7.35
CA PHE A 240 -3.17 12.36 -6.24
C PHE A 240 -2.56 13.44 -5.35
N ASN A 241 -1.39 13.99 -5.71
CA ASN A 241 -0.62 14.93 -4.89
C ASN A 241 -0.23 14.32 -3.53
N ILE A 242 0.00 13.00 -3.47
CA ILE A 242 0.45 12.33 -2.26
C ILE A 242 1.90 12.77 -1.99
N PRO A 243 2.21 13.31 -0.80
CA PRO A 243 3.53 13.84 -0.52
C PRO A 243 4.58 12.74 -0.45
N MET A 244 5.60 12.83 -1.30
CA MET A 244 6.73 11.91 -1.34
C MET A 244 7.92 12.59 -2.01
N LEU A 245 9.14 12.24 -1.57
CA LEU A 245 10.37 12.64 -2.24
C LEU A 245 10.73 11.60 -3.30
N ILE A 246 10.55 11.96 -4.57
CA ILE A 246 10.83 11.09 -5.72
C ILE A 246 12.26 11.33 -6.20
N LEU A 247 13.05 10.27 -6.24
CA LEU A 247 14.41 10.27 -6.79
C LEU A 247 14.41 9.57 -8.15
N GLU A 248 15.20 10.04 -9.12
CA GLU A 248 15.46 9.29 -10.37
C GLU A 248 16.33 8.06 -10.07
N ASN A 249 17.29 8.20 -9.13
CA ASN A 249 18.15 7.12 -8.65
C ASN A 249 18.54 7.31 -7.18
N TRP A 250 19.02 6.26 -6.52
CA TRP A 250 19.28 6.31 -5.07
C TRP A 250 20.54 7.11 -4.74
N GLU A 251 21.46 7.25 -5.70
CA GLU A 251 22.71 7.96 -5.57
C GLU A 251 22.51 9.48 -5.40
N GLU A 252 21.36 10.03 -5.78
CA GLU A 252 20.97 11.42 -5.44
C GLU A 252 20.98 11.71 -3.92
N LEU A 253 20.87 10.67 -3.08
CA LEU A 253 21.00 10.82 -1.63
C LEU A 253 22.39 11.30 -1.19
N TYR A 254 23.43 11.19 -2.03
CA TYR A 254 24.76 11.73 -1.72
C TYR A 254 24.78 13.26 -1.78
N ASP A 255 23.90 13.87 -2.58
CA ASP A 255 23.89 15.30 -2.86
C ASP A 255 22.88 16.08 -2.00
N ILE A 256 21.98 15.38 -1.29
CA ILE A 256 20.96 15.97 -0.43
C ILE A 256 21.54 16.33 0.93
N SER A 257 21.35 17.59 1.36
CA SER A 257 21.70 18.08 2.70
C SER A 257 20.52 18.11 3.66
N GLU A 258 20.79 18.25 4.97
CA GLU A 258 19.73 18.41 5.99
C GLU A 258 18.90 19.69 5.76
N ASN A 259 19.52 20.76 5.23
CA ASN A 259 18.80 22.00 4.90
C ASN A 259 17.82 21.80 3.73
N ASP A 260 18.19 21.03 2.71
CA ASP A 260 17.30 20.69 1.60
C ASP A 260 16.09 19.91 2.11
N LEU A 261 16.33 18.92 2.98
CA LEU A 261 15.28 18.15 3.63
C LEU A 261 14.37 19.04 4.48
N SER A 262 14.91 19.95 5.29
CA SER A 262 14.09 20.86 6.08
C SER A 262 13.20 21.74 5.21
N SER A 263 13.76 22.32 4.14
CA SER A 263 13.04 23.21 3.22
C SER A 263 11.94 22.48 2.45
N LEU A 264 12.24 21.31 1.89
CA LEU A 264 11.27 20.51 1.14
C LEU A 264 10.13 20.00 2.03
N TYR A 265 10.41 19.71 3.30
CA TYR A 265 9.42 19.16 4.21
C TYR A 265 8.26 20.12 4.45
N GLU A 266 8.48 21.44 4.48
CA GLU A 266 7.41 22.42 4.66
C GLU A 266 6.35 22.35 3.55
N THR A 267 6.80 22.15 2.31
CA THR A 267 5.92 21.93 1.15
C THR A 267 5.12 20.64 1.31
N TYR A 268 5.80 19.53 1.61
CA TYR A 268 5.14 18.23 1.78
C TYR A 268 4.21 18.19 3.00
N TYR A 269 4.53 18.93 4.06
CA TYR A 269 3.70 19.04 5.26
C TYR A 269 2.39 19.78 4.98
N THR A 270 2.42 20.75 4.07
CA THR A 270 1.21 21.41 3.59
C THR A 270 0.33 20.42 2.82
N GLN A 271 0.90 19.65 1.88
CA GLN A 271 0.18 18.61 1.13
C GLN A 271 -0.43 17.54 2.05
N LEU A 272 0.28 17.13 3.12
CA LEU A 272 -0.24 16.20 4.13
C LEU A 272 -1.52 16.72 4.83
N LYS A 273 -1.74 18.03 4.88
CA LYS A 273 -2.93 18.64 5.49
C LYS A 273 -4.10 18.81 4.51
N GLU A 274 -3.85 18.74 3.20
CA GLU A 274 -4.87 18.96 2.17
C GLU A 274 -5.84 17.78 2.06
N ASN A 275 -5.33 16.55 2.20
CA ASN A 275 -6.12 15.34 2.02
C ASN A 275 -5.64 14.22 2.96
N ASP A 276 -6.58 13.32 3.26
CA ASP A 276 -6.37 12.24 4.22
C ASP A 276 -6.07 10.91 3.48
N PHE A 277 -5.00 10.89 2.69
CA PHE A 277 -4.64 9.79 1.78
C PHE A 277 -4.49 8.41 2.44
N VAL A 278 -4.25 8.38 3.75
CA VAL A 278 -4.11 7.14 4.53
C VAL A 278 -5.45 6.59 5.01
N LYS A 279 -6.53 7.36 4.88
CA LYS A 279 -7.88 6.98 5.31
C LYS A 279 -8.59 6.21 4.23
N LEU A 280 -9.35 5.19 4.64
CA LEU A 280 -10.15 4.38 3.74
C LEU A 280 -11.19 5.24 2.99
N GLU A 281 -11.78 6.22 3.69
CA GLU A 281 -12.85 7.09 3.18
C GLU A 281 -12.43 7.82 1.89
N PHE A 282 -11.22 8.41 1.85
CA PHE A 282 -10.68 9.07 0.66
C PHE A 282 -10.72 8.16 -0.57
N TRP A 283 -10.28 6.90 -0.42
CA TRP A 283 -10.26 5.94 -1.53
C TRP A 283 -11.64 5.38 -1.84
N GLN A 284 -12.52 5.26 -0.86
CA GLN A 284 -13.91 4.89 -1.09
C GLN A 284 -14.63 5.93 -1.94
N ASP A 285 -14.38 7.21 -1.68
CA ASP A 285 -14.97 8.31 -2.46
C ASP A 285 -14.47 8.27 -3.90
N LEU A 286 -13.16 8.08 -4.11
CA LEU A 286 -12.58 7.91 -5.45
C LEU A 286 -13.16 6.70 -6.20
N ILE A 287 -13.32 5.57 -5.51
CA ILE A 287 -13.94 4.36 -6.07
C ILE A 287 -15.40 4.65 -6.43
N ASN A 288 -16.16 5.30 -5.56
CA ASN A 288 -17.56 5.63 -5.80
C ASN A 288 -17.77 6.59 -6.97
N GLN A 289 -16.82 7.50 -7.23
CA GLN A 289 -16.84 8.37 -8.42
C GLN A 289 -16.77 7.61 -9.74
N SER A 290 -16.29 6.36 -9.72
CA SER A 290 -16.24 5.50 -10.91
C SER A 290 -17.54 4.75 -11.17
N LYS A 291 -18.55 4.86 -10.30
CA LYS A 291 -19.87 4.26 -10.53
C LYS A 291 -20.58 4.99 -11.67
N LEU A 292 -21.26 4.23 -12.51
CA LEU A 292 -22.20 4.79 -13.49
C LEU A 292 -23.35 5.49 -12.75
N LYS A 293 -23.76 6.64 -13.26
CA LYS A 293 -24.93 7.35 -12.71
C LYS A 293 -26.16 6.50 -12.94
N MET A 294 -26.89 6.22 -11.87
CA MET A 294 -28.20 5.56 -11.98
C MET A 294 -29.14 6.55 -12.68
N ASN A 295 -29.67 6.13 -13.83
CA ASN A 295 -30.73 6.85 -14.54
C ASN A 295 -32.07 6.71 -13.82
#